data_AF-A0A2V6U2L1-F1
#
_entry.id   AF-A0A2V6U2L1-F1
#
_cell.length_a   1.000
_cell.length_b   1.000
_cell.length_c   1.000
_cell.angle_alpha   90.00
_cell.angle_beta   90.00
_cell.angle_gamma   90.00
#
_symmetry.space_group_name_H-M   'P 1'
#
loop_
_entity.id
_entity.type
_entity.pdbx_description
1 polymer ?
#
loop_
_entity_poly.entity_id
_entity_poly.type
_entity_poly.pdbx_seq_one_letter_code
_entity_poly.pdbx_strand_id
1 'polypeptide(L)' 'MGGSAMLSSTLAALLKLPAKDRVELAMALWESLTDNEREAELALTPEQEAELDRRIQDHLANPGSGIPWEEVRRKLASGG' A
#
# COMPACT_ATOMS: atom_id res chain seq x y z
N MET A 1 22.07 -8.95 21.55
CA MET A 1 20.87 -9.71 21.11
C MET A 1 19.57 -9.17 21.74
N GLY A 2 19.40 -7.85 21.92
CA GLY A 2 18.24 -7.27 22.63
C GLY A 2 17.23 -6.48 21.78
N GLY A 3 17.67 -5.83 20.70
CA GLY A 3 16.83 -4.92 19.92
C GLY A 3 15.73 -5.61 19.09
N SER A 4 16.06 -6.70 18.39
CA SER A 4 15.08 -7.41 17.54
C SER A 4 13.96 -8.06 18.38
N ALA A 5 14.28 -8.63 19.54
CA ALA A 5 13.27 -9.20 20.44
C ALA A 5 12.32 -8.13 21.01
N MET A 6 12.82 -6.92 21.29
CA MET A 6 11.99 -5.80 21.74
C MET A 6 11.10 -5.23 20.63
N LEU A 7 11.57 -5.21 19.37
CA LEU A 7 10.74 -4.82 18.22
C LEU A 7 9.60 -5.83 18.01
N SER A 8 9.88 -7.13 18.12
CA SER A 8 8.86 -8.17 18.01
C SER A 8 7.80 -8.08 19.10
N SER A 9 8.18 -7.80 20.35
CA SER A 9 7.20 -7.62 21.44
C SER A 9 6.39 -6.34 21.30
N THR A 10 7.00 -5.27 20.79
CA THR A 10 6.32 -4.00 20.49
C THR A 10 5.28 -4.18 19.39
N LEU A 11 5.63 -4.83 18.27
CA LEU A 11 4.70 -5.13 17.19
C LEU A 11 3.52 -6.00 17.70
N ALA A 12 3.81 -7.01 18.53
CA ALA A 12 2.76 -7.85 19.12
C ALA A 12 1.78 -7.06 20.01
N ALA A 13 2.22 -5.98 20.66
CA ALA A 13 1.35 -5.09 21.41
C ALA A 13 0.52 -4.18 20.47
N LEU A 14 1.13 -3.61 19.44
CA LEU A 14 0.45 -2.76 18.45
C LEU A 14 -0.65 -3.51 17.70
N LEU A 15 -0.43 -4.79 17.38
CA LEU A 15 -1.44 -5.62 16.71
C LEU A 15 -2.68 -5.90 17.56
N LYS A 16 -2.62 -5.71 18.89
CA LYS A 16 -3.77 -5.85 19.80
C LYS A 16 -4.63 -4.59 19.91
N LEU A 17 -4.18 -3.47 19.34
CA LEU A 17 -4.98 -2.24 19.34
C LEU A 17 -6.28 -2.42 18.54
N PRO A 18 -7.34 -1.65 18.87
CA PRO A 18 -8.52 -1.53 18.04
C PRO A 18 -8.15 -1.24 16.58
N ALA A 19 -8.96 -1.74 15.63
CA ALA A 19 -8.65 -1.61 14.21
C ALA A 19 -8.47 -0.15 13.78
N LYS A 20 -9.29 0.77 14.33
CA LYS A 20 -9.18 2.21 14.10
C LYS A 20 -7.80 2.75 14.50
N ASP A 21 -7.38 2.48 15.74
CA ASP A 21 -6.11 2.95 16.28
C ASP A 21 -4.91 2.38 15.50
N ARG A 22 -5.01 1.13 15.02
CA ARG A 22 -3.98 0.55 14.14
C ARG A 22 -3.89 1.28 12.79
N VAL A 23 -5.02 1.65 12.20
CA VAL A 23 -5.03 2.42 10.93
C VAL A 23 -4.46 3.81 11.14
N GLU A 24 -4.86 4.51 12.21
CA GLU A 24 -4.32 5.83 12.55
C GLU A 24 -2.81 5.78 12.78
N LEU A 25 -2.33 4.78 13.53
CA LEU A 25 -0.89 4.60 13.76
C LEU A 25 -0.13 4.23 12.47
N ALA A 26 -0.68 3.35 11.63
CA ALA A 26 -0.07 3.01 10.35
C ALA A 26 0.07 4.24 9.46
N MET A 27 -0.96 5.11 9.42
CA MET A 27 -0.89 6.36 8.66
C MET A 27 0.11 7.34 9.26
N ALA A 28 0.14 7.49 10.59
CA ALA A 28 1.12 8.36 11.25
C ALA A 28 2.57 7.91 11.00
N LEU A 29 2.83 6.59 11.01
CA LEU A 29 4.14 6.05 10.65
C LEU A 29 4.48 6.32 9.18
N TRP A 30 3.51 6.14 8.28
CA TRP A 30 3.68 6.44 6.87
C TRP A 30 3.99 7.93 6.61
N GLU A 31 3.23 8.82 7.23
CA GLU A 31 3.39 10.28 7.12
C GLU A 31 4.67 10.79 7.78
N SER A 32 5.26 10.02 8.69
CA SER A 32 6.53 10.38 9.33
C SER A 32 7.75 10.26 8.40
N LEU A 33 7.61 9.53 7.28
CA LEU A 33 8.66 9.37 6.29
C LEU A 33 8.78 10.61 5.40
N THR A 34 10.01 11.07 5.20
CA THR A 34 10.33 12.10 4.21
C THR A 34 9.97 11.61 2.79
N ASP A 35 9.80 12.55 1.86
CA ASP A 35 9.54 12.20 0.45
C ASP A 35 10.65 11.28 -0.10
N ASN A 36 11.92 11.59 0.20
CA ASN A 36 13.06 10.78 -0.23
C ASN A 36 13.04 9.35 0.35
N GLU A 37 12.65 9.18 1.62
CA GLU A 37 12.54 7.84 2.24
C GLU A 37 11.40 7.03 1.59
N ARG A 38 10.27 7.67 1.30
CA ARG A 38 9.15 7.02 0.60
C ARG A 38 9.52 6.65 -0.83
N GLU A 39 10.18 7.54 -1.55
CA GLU A 39 10.64 7.27 -2.92
C GLU A 39 11.66 6.13 -2.96
N ALA A 40 12.59 6.09 -2.01
CA ALA A 40 13.59 5.02 -1.93
C ALA A 40 12.95 3.64 -1.67
N GLU A 41 11.96 3.56 -0.77
CA GLU A 41 11.30 2.29 -0.43
C GLU A 41 10.29 1.84 -1.52
N LEU A 42 9.77 2.78 -2.32
CA LEU A 42 8.83 2.51 -3.42
C LEU A 42 9.47 2.50 -4.81
N ALA A 43 10.81 2.43 -4.88
CA ALA A 43 11.53 2.39 -6.15
C ALA A 43 11.09 1.16 -6.97
N LEU A 44 10.54 1.42 -8.16
CA LEU A 44 10.10 0.36 -9.06
C LEU A 44 11.29 -0.30 -9.75
N THR A 45 11.18 -1.59 -10.04
CA THR A 45 12.12 -2.23 -10.99
C THR A 45 11.82 -1.74 -12.40
N PRO A 46 12.80 -1.78 -13.33
CA PRO A 46 12.57 -1.41 -14.72
C PRO A 46 11.40 -2.17 -15.37
N GLU A 47 11.20 -3.43 -15.00
CA GLU A 47 10.11 -4.27 -15.51
C GLU A 47 8.75 -3.82 -14.96
N GLN A 48 8.69 -3.37 -13.71
CA GLN A 48 7.46 -2.83 -13.12
C GLN A 48 7.10 -1.49 -13.75
N GLU A 49 8.08 -0.61 -13.96
CA GLU A 49 7.89 0.67 -14.66
C GLU A 49 7.38 0.45 -16.08
N ALA A 50 8.02 -0.46 -16.84
CA ALA A 50 7.59 -0.81 -18.19
C ALA A 50 6.16 -1.38 -18.24
N GLU A 51 5.76 -2.18 -17.25
CA GLU A 51 4.40 -2.71 -17.17
C GLU A 51 3.37 -1.61 -16.86
N LEU A 52 3.71 -0.64 -16.00
CA LEU A 52 2.84 0.51 -15.74
C LEU A 52 2.68 1.38 -17.00
N ASP A 53 3.77 1.66 -17.71
CA ASP A 53 3.74 2.40 -18.96
C ASP A 53 2.86 1.71 -20.00
N ARG A 54 3.04 0.40 -20.17
CA ARG A 54 2.21 -0.41 -21.09
C ARG A 54 0.73 -0.31 -20.73
N ARG A 55 0.36 -0.43 -19.45
CA ARG A 55 -1.03 -0.33 -18.99
C ARG A 55 -1.62 1.06 -19.21
N ILE A 56 -0.84 2.11 -19.02
CA ILE A 56 -1.28 3.48 -19.29
C ILE A 56 -1.56 3.65 -20.79
N GLN A 57 -0.65 3.20 -21.66
CA GLN A 57 -0.85 3.28 -23.11
C GLN A 57 -2.08 2.48 -23.58
N ASP A 58 -2.27 1.26 -23.07
CA ASP A 58 -3.43 0.43 -23.37
C ASP A 58 -4.74 1.13 -22.96
N HIS A 59 -4.77 1.76 -21.78
CA HIS A 59 -5.93 2.48 -21.30
C HIS A 59 -6.20 3.74 -22.11
N LEU A 60 -5.17 4.49 -22.50
CA LEU A 60 -5.33 5.66 -23.37
C LEU A 60 -5.86 5.28 -24.76
N ALA A 61 -5.42 4.14 -25.30
CA ALA A 61 -5.92 3.60 -26.56
C ALA A 61 -7.34 3.03 -26.46
N ASN A 62 -7.71 2.48 -25.30
CA ASN A 62 -9.03 1.95 -25.01
C ASN A 62 -9.51 2.36 -23.60
N PRO A 63 -10.09 3.58 -23.43
CA PRO A 63 -10.49 4.08 -22.12
C PRO A 63 -11.57 3.24 -21.42
N GLY A 64 -12.35 2.46 -22.18
CA GLY A 64 -13.36 1.55 -21.65
C GLY A 64 -12.81 0.22 -21.13
N SER A 65 -11.51 -0.04 -21.24
CA SER A 65 -10.87 -1.28 -20.77
C SER A 65 -10.79 -1.37 -19.24
N GLY A 66 -10.91 -0.24 -18.54
CA GLY A 66 -10.86 -0.18 -17.08
C GLY A 66 -12.16 -0.65 -16.43
N ILE A 67 -12.06 -1.23 -15.23
CA ILE A 67 -13.22 -1.50 -14.38
C ILE A 67 -13.47 -0.25 -13.52
N PRO A 68 -14.69 0.32 -13.50
CA PRO A 68 -15.00 1.46 -12.65
C PRO A 68 -14.73 1.15 -11.18
N TRP A 69 -14.20 2.13 -10.44
CA TRP A 69 -13.87 1.97 -9.01
C TRP A 69 -15.07 1.49 -8.18
N GLU A 70 -16.28 1.97 -8.46
CA GLU A 70 -17.50 1.53 -7.75
C GLU A 70 -17.80 0.04 -7.93
N GLU A 71 -17.43 -0.55 -9.07
CA GLU A 71 -17.56 -2.00 -9.28
C GLU A 71 -16.47 -2.76 -8.50
N VAL A 72 -15.22 -2.29 -8.55
CA VAL A 72 -14.11 -2.90 -7.78
C VAL A 72 -14.41 -2.84 -6.28
N ARG A 73 -14.81 -1.68 -5.77
CA ARG A 73 -15.17 -1.46 -4.37
C ARG A 73 -16.30 -2.39 -3.93
N ARG A 74 -17.31 -2.59 -4.77
CA ARG A 74 -18.42 -3.51 -4.49
C ARG A 74 -17.94 -4.95 -4.35
N LYS A 75 -17.06 -5.41 -5.25
CA LYS A 75 -16.46 -6.76 -5.19
C LYS A 75 -15.65 -6.95 -3.90
N LEU A 76 -14.85 -5.95 -3.52
CA LEU A 76 -14.05 -6.00 -2.29
C LEU A 76 -14.92 -5.98 -1.02
N ALA A 77 -15.99 -5.19 -1.01
CA ALA A 77 -16.90 -5.12 0.13
C ALA A 77 -17.75 -6.39 0.32
N SER A 78 -17.98 -7.17 -0.74
CA SER A 78 -18.73 -8.42 -0.66
C SER A 78 -17.95 -9.62 -0.08
N GLY A 79 -16.69 -9.43 0.34
CA GLY A 79 -15.90 -10.48 1.02
C GLY A 79 -15.61 -11.68 0.14
N GLY A 80 -15.14 -11.44 -1.09
CA GLY A 80 -14.60 -12.49 -1.97
C GLY A 80 -13.26 -13.03 -1.47
#